data_AF-A0A0C4ER45-F1
#
_entry.id   AF-A0A0C4ER45-F1
#
_cell.length_a   1.000
_cell.length_b   1.000
_cell.length_c   1.000
_cell.angle_alpha   90.00
_cell.angle_beta   90.00
_cell.angle_gamma   90.00
#
_symmetry.space_group_name_H-M   'P 1'
#
loop_
_entity.id
_entity.type
_entity.pdbx_description
1 polymer ?
#
loop_
_entity_poly.entity_id
_entity_poly.type
_entity_poly.pdbx_seq_one_letter_code
_entity_poly.pdbx_strand_id
1 'polypeptide(L)'
;LICVDKLTLNNWVQWKSRFTLYLKQHKLQDLLDQKWVADKKKAKAFTKKNNKALDALYGLVSKELHNKILENNTSFPDAWDALASACGQNSVITTCAAYKKVYSLRYQPGTSLNEHISAFKSAYTQLSDITSNYVQASLAQ
;
A
#
# COMPACT_ATOMS: atom_id res chain seq x y z
N LEU A 1 -23.50 10.04 9.15
CA LEU A 1 -22.98 9.14 8.10
C LEU A 1 -21.56 9.57 7.77
N ILE A 2 -20.56 8.68 7.80
CA ILE A 2 -19.25 9.01 7.22
C ILE A 2 -19.43 9.02 5.69
N CYS A 3 -19.28 10.19 5.06
CA CYS A 3 -19.19 10.28 3.61
C CYS A 3 -17.76 9.89 3.20
N VAL A 4 -17.63 8.69 2.65
CA VAL A 4 -16.38 8.22 2.07
C VAL A 4 -16.44 8.57 0.59
N ASP A 5 -15.59 9.51 0.16
CA ASP A 5 -15.41 9.82 -1.26
C ASP A 5 -14.95 8.56 -2.02
N LYS A 6 -15.12 8.51 -3.34
CA LYS A 6 -14.59 7.38 -4.10
C LYS A 6 -13.06 7.35 -4.03
N LEU A 7 -12.49 6.16 -3.85
CA LEU A 7 -11.05 5.96 -3.97
C LEU A 7 -10.64 6.25 -5.42
N THR A 8 -9.56 6.99 -5.58
CA THR A 8 -8.83 7.24 -6.82
C THR A 8 -7.35 6.98 -6.56
N LEU A 9 -6.53 6.97 -7.60
CA LEU A 9 -5.08 6.79 -7.45
C LEU A 9 -4.40 7.85 -6.55
N ASN A 10 -5.00 9.04 -6.43
CA ASN A 10 -4.36 10.20 -5.81
C ASN A 10 -4.81 10.49 -4.37
N ASN A 11 -5.87 9.82 -3.87
CA ASN A 11 -6.44 10.14 -2.56
C ASN A 11 -6.32 9.00 -1.53
N TRP A 12 -5.47 8.00 -1.78
CA TRP A 12 -5.33 6.80 -0.96
C TRP A 12 -5.16 7.09 0.54
N VAL A 13 -4.27 8.00 0.94
CA VAL A 13 -4.01 8.28 2.37
C VAL A 13 -5.26 8.80 3.09
N GLN A 14 -5.95 9.79 2.49
CA GLN A 14 -7.16 10.37 3.05
C GLN A 14 -8.32 9.36 3.02
N TRP A 15 -8.47 8.65 1.91
CA TRP A 15 -9.50 7.64 1.71
C TRP A 15 -9.34 6.47 2.70
N LYS A 16 -8.12 5.94 2.85
CA LYS A 16 -7.77 4.86 3.78
C LYS A 16 -8.17 5.20 5.21
N SER A 17 -7.89 6.43 5.65
CA SER A 17 -8.28 6.90 6.98
C SER A 17 -9.80 6.85 7.18
N ARG A 18 -10.57 7.41 6.23
CA ARG A 18 -12.04 7.41 6.28
C ARG A 18 -12.64 6.01 6.18
N PHE A 19 -12.12 5.17 5.29
CA PHE A 19 -12.61 3.80 5.14
C PHE A 19 -12.26 2.94 6.37
N THR A 20 -11.12 3.17 7.02
CA THR A 20 -10.79 2.51 8.29
C THR A 20 -11.80 2.87 9.38
N LEU A 21 -12.25 4.13 9.44
CA LEU A 21 -13.31 4.55 10.36
C LEU A 21 -14.64 3.87 10.03
N TYR A 22 -14.99 3.75 8.75
CA TYR A 22 -16.14 2.98 8.30
C TYR A 22 -16.07 1.52 8.78
N LEU A 23 -14.92 0.84 8.59
CA LEU A 23 -14.73 -0.54 9.04
C LEU A 23 -14.96 -0.67 10.56
N LYS A 24 -14.42 0.26 11.35
CA LYS A 24 -14.64 0.28 12.81
C LYS A 24 -16.12 0.44 13.18
N GLN A 25 -16.83 1.38 12.57
CA GLN A 25 -18.25 1.61 12.82
C GLN A 25 -19.11 0.37 12.48
N HIS A 26 -18.72 -0.39 11.48
CA HIS A 26 -19.43 -1.59 11.04
C HIS A 26 -18.92 -2.90 11.66
N LYS A 27 -18.01 -2.85 12.65
CA LYS A 27 -17.40 -4.00 13.33
C LYS A 27 -16.61 -4.93 12.39
N LEU A 28 -15.99 -4.34 11.37
CA LEU A 28 -15.21 -5.01 10.32
C LEU A 28 -13.70 -4.82 10.49
N GLN A 29 -13.24 -4.04 11.49
CA GLN A 29 -11.83 -3.69 11.67
C GLN A 29 -10.90 -4.89 11.87
N ASP A 30 -11.42 -6.02 12.36
CA ASP A 30 -10.61 -7.24 12.58
C ASP A 30 -10.03 -7.78 11.26
N LEU A 31 -10.61 -7.42 10.12
CA LEU A 31 -10.08 -7.76 8.79
C LEU A 31 -8.75 -7.02 8.47
N LEU A 32 -8.40 -5.98 9.22
CA LEU A 32 -7.11 -5.30 9.12
C LEU A 32 -6.03 -5.96 9.99
N ASP A 33 -6.40 -6.90 10.87
CA ASP A 33 -5.45 -7.65 11.70
C ASP A 33 -5.10 -8.99 11.04
N GLN A 34 -3.89 -9.06 10.50
CA GLN A 34 -3.37 -10.26 9.83
C GLN A 34 -3.36 -11.50 10.74
N LYS A 35 -3.13 -11.34 12.05
CA LYS A 35 -3.16 -12.47 12.99
C LYS A 35 -4.57 -13.01 13.15
N TRP A 36 -5.55 -12.11 13.27
CA TRP A 36 -6.96 -12.51 13.36
C TRP A 36 -7.44 -13.16 12.07
N VAL A 37 -7.06 -12.60 10.91
CA VAL A 37 -7.39 -13.17 9.59
C VAL A 37 -6.84 -14.59 9.46
N ALA A 38 -5.58 -14.82 9.84
CA ALA A 38 -4.97 -16.15 9.78
C ALA A 38 -5.69 -17.17 10.69
N ASP A 39 -6.04 -16.77 11.91
CA ASP A 39 -6.74 -17.63 12.89
C ASP A 39 -8.19 -17.93 12.48
N LYS A 40 -8.91 -16.94 11.93
CA LYS A 40 -10.36 -17.04 11.68
C LYS A 40 -10.74 -17.32 10.23
N LYS A 41 -9.79 -17.49 9.30
CA LYS A 41 -10.05 -17.64 7.85
C LYS A 41 -11.14 -18.65 7.48
N LYS A 42 -11.27 -19.75 8.24
CA LYS A 42 -12.28 -20.82 8.01
C LYS A 42 -13.61 -20.60 8.74
N ALA A 43 -13.71 -19.61 9.61
CA ALA A 43 -14.90 -19.36 10.41
C ALA A 43 -16.00 -18.68 9.57
N LYS A 44 -17.25 -19.09 9.77
CA LYS A 44 -18.41 -18.43 9.12
C LYS A 44 -18.48 -16.92 9.41
N ALA A 45 -18.03 -16.51 10.59
CA ALA A 45 -17.93 -15.10 10.97
C ALA A 45 -16.94 -14.32 10.07
N PHE A 46 -15.82 -14.93 9.69
CA PHE A 46 -14.87 -14.35 8.75
C PHE A 46 -15.52 -14.13 7.39
N THR A 47 -16.12 -15.17 6.79
CA THR A 47 -16.77 -15.08 5.48
C THR A 47 -17.82 -13.96 5.44
N LYS A 48 -18.63 -13.82 6.49
CA LYS A 48 -19.65 -12.76 6.57
C LYS A 48 -19.02 -11.36 6.61
N LYS A 49 -17.97 -11.16 7.42
CA LYS A 49 -17.26 -9.87 7.48
C LYS A 49 -16.55 -9.56 6.16
N ASN A 50 -15.89 -10.56 5.58
CA ASN A 50 -15.16 -10.48 4.33
C ASN A 50 -16.06 -10.01 3.19
N ASN A 51 -17.18 -10.70 2.96
CA ASN A 51 -18.10 -10.35 1.87
C ASN A 51 -18.67 -8.95 2.06
N LYS A 52 -19.10 -8.59 3.28
CA LYS A 52 -19.60 -7.25 3.58
C LYS A 52 -18.55 -6.16 3.34
N ALA A 53 -17.28 -6.44 3.65
CA ALA A 53 -16.19 -5.50 3.43
C ALA A 53 -15.84 -5.37 1.94
N LEU A 54 -15.87 -6.47 1.17
CA LEU A 54 -15.69 -6.46 -0.28
C LEU A 54 -16.79 -5.68 -1.00
N ASP A 55 -18.05 -5.88 -0.62
CA ASP A 55 -19.18 -5.13 -1.20
C ASP A 55 -19.03 -3.62 -0.95
N ALA A 56 -18.65 -3.26 0.29
CA ALA A 56 -18.39 -1.87 0.65
C ALA A 56 -17.19 -1.29 -0.11
N LEU A 57 -16.13 -2.09 -0.29
CA LEU A 57 -14.93 -1.72 -1.05
C LEU A 57 -15.29 -1.44 -2.50
N TYR A 58 -16.06 -2.32 -3.14
CA TYR A 58 -16.48 -2.17 -4.53
C TYR A 58 -17.32 -0.91 -4.77
N GLY A 59 -18.24 -0.58 -3.86
CA GLY A 59 -19.07 0.62 -3.94
C GLY A 59 -18.31 1.94 -3.75
N LEU A 60 -17.21 1.91 -2.99
CA LEU A 60 -16.44 3.09 -2.58
C LEU A 60 -15.15 3.31 -3.38
N VAL A 61 -14.96 2.56 -4.47
CA VAL A 61 -13.79 2.64 -5.35
C VAL A 61 -14.18 3.13 -6.74
N SER A 62 -13.32 3.91 -7.39
CA SER A 62 -13.50 4.38 -8.77
C SER A 62 -13.47 3.20 -9.76
N LYS A 63 -14.13 3.37 -10.93
CA LYS A 63 -14.26 2.30 -11.93
C LYS A 63 -12.91 1.78 -12.43
N GLU A 64 -11.93 2.66 -12.58
CA GLU A 64 -10.53 2.34 -12.98
C GLU A 64 -9.85 1.32 -12.04
N LEU A 65 -10.28 1.26 -10.77
CA LEU A 65 -9.69 0.38 -9.75
C LEU A 65 -10.53 -0.89 -9.52
N HIS A 66 -11.68 -1.05 -10.18
CA HIS A 66 -12.56 -2.22 -10.02
C HIS A 66 -11.85 -3.53 -10.38
N ASN A 67 -11.01 -3.53 -11.41
CA ASN A 67 -10.25 -4.72 -11.80
C ASN A 67 -9.37 -5.25 -10.65
N LYS A 68 -8.81 -4.36 -9.82
CA LYS A 68 -8.00 -4.77 -8.66
C LYS A 68 -8.81 -5.46 -7.57
N ILE A 69 -10.09 -5.13 -7.45
CA ILE A 69 -11.01 -5.83 -6.57
C ILE A 69 -11.43 -7.17 -7.19
N LEU A 70 -11.74 -7.19 -8.49
CA LEU A 70 -12.19 -8.40 -9.19
C LEU A 70 -11.11 -9.49 -9.21
N GLU A 71 -9.85 -9.11 -9.44
CA GLU A 71 -8.68 -10.01 -9.37
C GLU A 71 -8.47 -10.60 -7.97
N ASN A 72 -8.99 -9.97 -6.92
CA ASN A 72 -8.80 -10.33 -5.51
C ASN A 72 -10.15 -10.52 -4.75
N ASN A 73 -11.21 -10.90 -5.46
CA ASN A 73 -12.59 -10.84 -4.96
C ASN A 73 -12.94 -11.90 -3.88
N THR A 74 -12.00 -12.77 -3.52
CA THR A 74 -12.21 -13.80 -2.50
C THR A 74 -11.82 -13.33 -1.10
N SER A 75 -11.02 -12.27 -1.00
CA SER A 75 -10.36 -11.86 0.24
C SER A 75 -10.26 -10.35 0.31
N PHE A 76 -10.96 -9.75 1.27
CA PHE A 76 -10.88 -8.32 1.56
C PHE A 76 -9.42 -7.87 1.83
N PRO A 77 -8.63 -8.56 2.67
CA PRO A 77 -7.23 -8.18 2.88
C PRO A 77 -6.41 -8.13 1.59
N ASP A 78 -6.59 -9.11 0.70
CA ASP A 78 -5.84 -9.17 -0.56
C ASP A 78 -6.29 -8.04 -1.51
N ALA A 79 -7.60 -7.78 -1.62
CA ALA A 79 -8.13 -6.66 -2.40
C ALA A 79 -7.69 -5.30 -1.84
N TRP A 80 -7.64 -5.16 -0.52
CA TRP A 80 -7.16 -3.97 0.16
C TRP A 80 -5.68 -3.69 -0.13
N ASP A 81 -4.83 -4.72 -0.06
CA ASP A 81 -3.40 -4.60 -0.36
C ASP A 81 -3.14 -4.36 -1.86
N ALA A 82 -3.94 -4.96 -2.74
CA ALA A 82 -3.88 -4.69 -4.18
C ALA A 82 -4.22 -3.23 -4.51
N LEU A 83 -5.26 -2.67 -3.88
CA LEU A 83 -5.62 -1.25 -4.04
C LEU A 83 -4.53 -0.33 -3.47
N ALA A 84 -3.99 -0.66 -2.29
CA ALA A 84 -2.87 0.08 -1.71
C ALA A 84 -1.68 0.14 -2.67
N SER A 85 -1.36 -1.00 -3.28
CA SER A 85 -0.28 -1.14 -4.25
C SER A 85 -0.55 -0.31 -5.51
N ALA A 86 -1.76 -0.41 -6.07
CA ALA A 86 -2.17 0.36 -7.25
C ALA A 86 -2.13 1.87 -7.01
N CYS A 87 -2.48 2.33 -5.80
CA CYS A 87 -2.40 3.74 -5.41
C CYS A 87 -0.99 4.18 -4.98
N GLY A 88 0.05 3.40 -5.27
CA GLY A 88 1.44 3.77 -5.03
C GLY A 88 1.88 3.70 -3.56
N GLN A 89 1.14 3.05 -2.65
CA GLN A 89 1.62 2.89 -1.27
C GLN A 89 2.98 2.18 -1.23
N ASN A 90 3.18 1.20 -2.11
CA ASN A 90 4.46 0.48 -2.19
C ASN A 90 5.57 1.34 -2.82
N SER A 91 5.26 2.20 -3.79
CA SER A 91 6.25 3.10 -4.39
C SER A 91 6.68 4.20 -3.43
N VAL A 92 5.75 4.76 -2.64
CA VAL A 92 6.07 5.76 -1.60
C VAL A 92 6.93 5.14 -0.50
N ILE A 93 6.56 3.97 0.02
CA ILE A 93 7.35 3.28 1.07
C ILE A 93 8.75 2.96 0.55
N THR A 94 8.85 2.42 -0.68
CA THR A 94 10.13 2.02 -1.29
C THR A 94 11.02 3.23 -1.58
N THR A 95 10.44 4.32 -2.11
CA THR A 95 11.17 5.58 -2.35
C THR A 95 11.65 6.20 -1.05
N CYS A 96 10.80 6.29 -0.02
CA CYS A 96 11.19 6.83 1.29
C CYS A 96 12.28 5.98 1.96
N ALA A 97 12.22 4.65 1.86
CA ALA A 97 13.25 3.76 2.39
C ALA A 97 14.60 3.94 1.66
N ALA A 98 14.57 4.02 0.32
CA ALA A 98 15.76 4.28 -0.49
C ALA A 98 16.37 5.66 -0.19
N TYR A 99 15.55 6.69 -0.07
CA TYR A 99 15.99 8.04 0.31
C TYR A 99 16.63 8.04 1.70
N LYS A 100 15.99 7.42 2.70
CA LYS A 100 16.53 7.31 4.06
C LYS A 100 17.88 6.61 4.07
N LYS A 101 18.05 5.54 3.28
CA LYS A 101 19.32 4.82 3.13
C LYS A 101 20.43 5.75 2.64
N VAL A 102 20.20 6.48 1.54
CA VAL A 102 21.16 7.46 1.01
C VAL A 102 21.50 8.54 2.05
N TYR A 103 20.48 9.13 2.68
CA TYR A 103 20.67 10.20 3.67
C TYR A 103 21.40 9.73 4.94
N SER A 104 21.20 8.47 5.34
CA SER A 104 21.83 7.89 6.53
C SER A 104 23.29 7.47 6.33
N LEU A 105 23.76 7.36 5.08
CA LEU A 105 25.14 7.01 4.77
C LEU A 105 26.06 8.21 5.07
N ARG A 106 26.60 8.24 6.30
CA ARG A 106 27.64 9.19 6.71
C ARG A 106 29.00 8.50 6.70
N TYR A 107 29.98 9.12 6.04
CA TYR A 107 31.36 8.65 6.10
C TYR A 107 31.84 8.59 7.55
N GLN A 108 32.44 7.47 7.93
CA GLN A 108 33.03 7.30 9.24
C GLN A 108 34.56 7.46 9.11
N PRO A 109 35.16 8.47 9.75
CA PRO A 109 36.61 8.63 9.76
C PRO A 109 37.31 7.35 10.23
N GLY A 110 38.38 6.94 9.54
CA GLY A 110 39.08 5.68 9.83
C GLY A 110 38.55 4.46 9.04
N THR A 111 37.47 4.61 8.26
CA THR A 111 37.01 3.60 7.29
C THR A 111 37.45 3.93 5.86
N SER A 112 37.41 2.93 4.96
CA SER A 112 37.77 3.10 3.56
C SER A 112 36.84 4.08 2.84
N LEU A 113 37.41 5.15 2.30
CA LEU A 113 36.68 6.13 1.50
C LEU A 113 36.11 5.50 0.22
N ASN A 114 36.84 4.58 -0.40
CA ASN A 114 36.39 3.89 -1.61
C ASN A 114 35.17 2.99 -1.35
N GLU A 115 35.14 2.31 -0.21
CA GLU A 115 33.98 1.50 0.21
C GLU A 115 32.77 2.40 0.47
N HIS A 116 32.97 3.54 1.15
CA HIS A 116 31.90 4.51 1.39
C HIS A 116 31.33 5.07 0.07
N ILE A 117 32.18 5.51 -0.86
CA ILE A 117 31.76 6.01 -2.17
C ILE A 117 30.99 4.94 -2.94
N SER A 118 31.44 3.69 -2.89
CA SER A 118 30.78 2.57 -3.58
C SER A 118 29.40 2.28 -2.99
N ALA A 119 29.28 2.26 -1.66
CA ALA A 119 28.01 2.08 -0.95
C ALA A 119 27.03 3.23 -1.25
N PHE A 120 27.53 4.47 -1.27
CA PHE A 120 26.73 5.64 -1.61
C PHE A 120 26.23 5.57 -3.06
N LYS A 121 27.12 5.29 -4.03
CA LYS A 121 26.75 5.15 -5.45
C LYS A 121 25.68 4.07 -5.63
N SER A 122 25.86 2.90 -5.01
CA SER A 122 24.89 1.82 -5.09
C SER A 122 23.52 2.22 -4.53
N ALA A 123 23.46 2.86 -3.36
CA ALA A 123 22.22 3.33 -2.76
C ALA A 123 21.55 4.43 -3.60
N TYR A 124 22.34 5.33 -4.20
CA TYR A 124 21.84 6.40 -5.06
C TYR A 124 21.29 5.86 -6.39
N THR A 125 21.97 4.91 -7.04
CA THR A 125 21.46 4.23 -8.24
C THR A 125 20.13 3.54 -7.97
N GLN A 126 20.00 2.83 -6.84
CA GLN A 126 18.72 2.21 -6.44
C GLN A 126 17.60 3.25 -6.33
N LEU A 127 17.85 4.39 -5.69
CA LEU A 127 16.87 5.47 -5.60
C LEU A 127 16.50 6.03 -6.99
N SER A 128 17.50 6.27 -7.83
CA SER A 128 17.33 6.78 -9.19
C SER A 128 16.46 5.83 -10.03
N ASP A 129 16.70 4.53 -9.96
CA ASP A 129 15.94 3.51 -10.71
C ASP A 129 14.48 3.46 -10.25
N ILE A 130 14.25 3.52 -8.93
CA ILE A 130 12.89 3.58 -8.36
C ILE A 130 12.14 4.82 -8.88
N THR A 131 12.81 5.97 -8.92
CA THR A 131 12.20 7.22 -9.39
C THR A 131 11.98 7.25 -10.91
N SER A 132 12.90 6.69 -11.71
CA SER A 132 12.76 6.62 -13.18
C SER A 132 11.63 5.68 -13.61
N ASN A 133 11.47 4.54 -12.94
CA ASN A 133 10.38 3.60 -13.20
C ASN A 133 9.00 4.21 -12.89
N TYR A 134 8.94 5.13 -11.91
CA TYR A 134 7.71 5.86 -11.59
C TYR A 134 7.35 6.90 -12.67
N VAL A 135 8.35 7.58 -13.25
CA VAL A 135 8.14 8.55 -14.34
C VAL A 135 7.71 7.86 -15.64
N GLN A 136 8.24 6.68 -15.95
CA GLN A 136 7.80 5.93 -17.13
C GLN A 136 6.40 5.33 -16.99
N ALA A 137 6.04 4.83 -15.80
CA ALA A 137 4.70 4.29 -15.54
C ALA A 137 3.58 5.35 -15.56
N SER A 138 3.92 6.63 -15.32
CA SER A 138 2.98 7.76 -15.37
C SER A 138 2.80 8.37 -16.76
N LEU A 139 3.68 8.05 -17.72
CA LEU A 139 3.58 8.50 -19.12
C LEU A 139 2.93 7.47 -20.06
N ALA A 140 2.69 6.25 -19.58
CA ALA A 140 2.06 5.16 -20.33
C ALA A 140 0.55 5.01 -20.05
N GLN A 141 -0.05 5.95 -19.32
CA GLN A 141 -1.50 6.09 -19.07
C GLN A 141 -2.06 7.27 -19.86
#